data_AF-A0A7C8AE74-F1
#
_entry.id   AF-A0A7C8AE74-F1
#
_cell.length_a   1.000
_cell.length_b   1.000
_cell.length_c   1.000
_cell.angle_alpha   90.00
_cell.angle_beta   90.00
_cell.angle_gamma   90.00
#
_symmetry.space_group_name_H-M   'P 1'
#
loop_
_entity.id
_entity.type
_entity.pdbx_description
1 polymer ?
#
loop_
_entity_poly.entity_id
_entity_poly.type
_entity_poly.pdbx_seq_one_letter_code
_entity_poly.pdbx_strand_id
1 'polypeptide(L)' 'MEQTFSATEIKVGFHPAGYRIDKTASPMNRYTKWDILEGDKWCNPKPVCFDSLPQQGWIAVDKFDWNEVNTTG' A
#
# COMPACT_ATOMS: atom_id res chain seq x y z
N MET A 1 8.31 14.30 -13.65
CA MET A 1 8.82 13.99 -12.30
C MET A 1 7.64 13.47 -11.52
N GLU A 2 7.61 12.17 -11.23
CA GLU A 2 6.59 11.61 -10.34
C GLU A 2 6.83 12.20 -8.96
N GLN A 3 5.85 12.97 -8.46
CA GLN A 3 5.96 13.53 -7.12
C GLN A 3 5.75 12.40 -6.11
N THR A 4 6.81 12.06 -5.40
CA THR A 4 6.77 11.10 -4.31
C THR A 4 6.62 11.82 -2.97
N PHE A 5 5.83 11.26 -2.07
CA PHE A 5 5.54 11.84 -0.76
C PHE A 5 6.21 11.05 0.37
N SER A 6 6.16 11.62 1.58
CA SER A 6 6.59 10.93 2.81
C SER A 6 5.46 10.08 3.40
N ALA A 7 5.81 9.01 4.11
CA ALA A 7 4.84 8.11 4.77
C ALA A 7 3.92 8.85 5.76
N THR A 8 4.43 9.91 6.39
CA THR A 8 3.69 10.75 7.34
C THR A 8 2.60 11.58 6.65
N GLU A 9 2.86 12.04 5.42
CA GLU A 9 1.98 12.89 4.62
C GLU A 9 0.86 12.09 3.92
N ILE A 10 1.14 10.82 3.62
CA ILE A 10 0.19 9.91 2.96
C ILE A 10 -0.98 9.58 3.90
N LYS A 11 -2.21 9.79 3.42
CA LYS A 11 -3.43 9.21 4.04
C LYS A 11 -3.74 7.84 3.45
N VAL A 12 -3.76 7.74 2.12
CA VAL A 12 -3.91 6.49 1.37
C VAL A 12 -2.87 6.51 0.25
N GLY A 13 -2.14 5.42 0.07
CA GLY A 13 -1.02 5.37 -0.86
C GLY A 13 -0.32 4.03 -0.87
N PHE A 14 0.54 3.85 -1.86
CA PHE A 14 1.38 2.67 -1.98
C PHE A 14 2.82 3.05 -2.31
N HIS A 15 3.72 2.12 -2.03
CA HIS A 15 5.15 2.23 -2.31
C HIS A 15 5.54 1.05 -3.22
N PRO A 16 6.32 1.27 -4.30
CA PRO A 16 6.69 0.23 -5.27
C PRO A 16 7.47 -0.95 -4.66
N ALA A 17 7.99 -0.79 -3.44
CA ALA A 17 8.58 -1.89 -2.66
C ALA A 17 7.53 -2.82 -1.99
N GLY A 18 6.25 -2.74 -2.37
CA GLY A 18 5.19 -3.60 -1.84
C GLY A 18 4.59 -3.12 -0.52
N TYR A 19 4.63 -1.82 -0.23
CA TYR A 19 4.00 -1.29 0.99
C TYR A 19 2.75 -0.49 0.68
N ARG A 20 1.78 -0.52 1.59
CA ARG A 20 0.51 0.18 1.47
C ARG A 20 0.17 0.87 2.78
N ILE A 21 -0.16 2.15 2.69
CA ILE A 21 -0.71 2.95 3.78
C ILE A 21 -2.17 3.22 3.46
N ASP A 22 -3.05 2.95 4.42
CA ASP A 22 -4.42 3.39 4.40
C ASP A 22 -4.88 3.75 5.81
N LYS A 23 -4.77 5.04 6.14
CA LYS A 23 -5.18 5.58 7.44
C LYS A 23 -6.71 5.58 7.63
N THR A 24 -7.47 5.35 6.56
CA THR A 24 -8.95 5.25 6.59
C THR A 24 -9.42 3.82 6.89
N ALA A 25 -8.58 2.82 6.64
CA ALA A 25 -8.84 1.44 7.03
C ALA A 25 -8.76 1.22 8.56
N SER A 26 -9.25 0.07 9.00
CA SER A 26 -9.13 -0.40 10.39
C SER A 26 -7.66 -0.40 10.84
N PRO A 27 -7.37 -0.21 12.14
CA PRO A 27 -5.99 -0.07 12.64
C PRO A 27 -5.04 -1.21 12.20
N MET A 28 -5.54 -2.45 12.11
CA MET A 28 -4.75 -3.61 11.68
C MET A 28 -4.39 -3.60 10.18
N ASN A 29 -5.14 -2.88 9.35
CA ASN A 29 -4.93 -2.80 7.89
C ASN A 29 -4.33 -1.47 7.46
N ARG A 30 -3.97 -0.62 8.41
CA ARG A 30 -3.47 0.73 8.16
C ARG A 30 -2.12 0.72 7.47
N TYR A 31 -1.25 -0.21 7.85
CA TYR A 31 0.08 -0.37 7.29
C TYR A 31 0.25 -1.84 6.95
N THR A 32 0.39 -2.12 5.66
CA THR A 32 0.51 -3.50 5.19
C THR A 32 1.66 -3.61 4.21
N LYS A 33 2.37 -4.73 4.28
CA LYS A 33 3.31 -5.17 3.26
C LYS A 33 2.66 -6.28 2.44
N TRP A 34 2.85 -6.22 1.14
CA TRP A 34 2.30 -7.13 0.16
C TRP A 34 3.45 -7.69 -0.68
N ASP A 35 3.25 -8.90 -1.17
CA ASP A 35 4.10 -9.46 -2.20
C ASP A 35 3.57 -8.98 -3.56
N ILE A 36 4.46 -8.40 -4.39
CA ILE A 36 4.13 -7.97 -5.75
C ILE A 36 4.56 -9.09 -6.69
N LEU A 37 3.59 -9.81 -7.26
CA LEU A 37 3.80 -10.83 -8.28
C LEU A 37 3.89 -10.19 -9.68
N GLU A 38 4.31 -10.98 -10.67
CA GLU A 38 4.35 -10.56 -12.08
C GLU A 38 3.00 -10.00 -12.55
N GLY A 39 3.04 -8.86 -13.26
CA GLY A 39 1.85 -8.15 -13.73
C GLY A 39 1.17 -7.30 -12.66
N ASP A 40 1.92 -6.71 -11.73
CA ASP A 40 1.44 -5.77 -10.72
C ASP A 40 0.33 -6.34 -9.82
N LYS A 41 0.39 -7.65 -9.56
CA LYS A 41 -0.58 -8.33 -8.69
C LYS A 41 -0.08 -8.32 -7.26
N TRP A 42 -0.80 -7.63 -6.38
CA TRP A 42 -0.49 -7.56 -4.96
C TRP A 42 -1.21 -8.70 -4.22
N CYS A 43 -0.47 -9.50 -3.45
CA CYS A 43 -1.03 -10.58 -2.63
C CYS A 43 -0.40 -10.64 -1.22
N ASN A 44 -0.96 -11.51 -0.36
CA ASN A 44 -0.49 -11.76 1.01
C ASN A 44 -0.31 -10.50 1.88
N PRO A 45 -1.37 -9.72 2.14
CA PRO A 45 -1.27 -8.56 3.03
C PRO A 45 -0.80 -8.99 4.43
N LYS A 46 0.34 -8.45 4.86
CA LYS A 46 0.87 -8.63 6.21
C LYS A 46 0.87 -7.29 6.94
N PRO A 47 0.26 -7.19 8.13
CA PRO A 47 0.34 -5.97 8.92
C PRO A 47 1.79 -5.69 9.31
N VAL A 48 2.20 -4.43 9.22
CA VAL A 48 3.55 -3.98 9.60
C VAL A 48 3.48 -2.76 10.51
N CYS A 49 4.54 -2.50 11.26
CA CYS A 49 4.67 -1.27 12.03
C CYS A 49 4.98 -0.09 11.11
N PHE A 50 4.57 1.11 11.51
CA PHE A 50 4.89 2.34 10.77
C PHE A 50 6.41 2.54 10.63
N ASP A 51 7.18 2.18 11.64
CA ASP A 51 8.65 2.29 11.62
C ASP A 51 9.33 1.35 10.62
N SER A 52 8.64 0.32 10.16
CA SER A 52 9.14 -0.62 9.14
C SER A 52 8.84 -0.16 7.71
N LEU A 53 8.16 0.97 7.55
CA LEU A 53 7.80 1.55 6.26
C LEU A 53 8.95 2.39 5.69
N PRO A 54 9.12 2.41 4.36
CA PRO A 54 9.92 3.44 3.70
C PRO A 54 9.44 4.83 4.12
N GLN A 55 10.34 5.75 4.45
CA GLN A 55 9.93 7.10 4.88
C GLN A 55 9.54 8.00 3.71
N GLN A 56 10.06 7.74 2.51
CA GLN A 56 9.86 8.52 1.27
C GLN A 56 9.56 7.57 0.10
N GLY A 57 9.27 8.13 -1.08
CA GLY A 57 9.01 7.32 -2.29
C GLY A 57 7.55 6.89 -2.43
N TRP A 58 6.63 7.50 -1.67
CA TRP A 58 5.23 7.09 -1.68
C TRP A 58 4.45 7.74 -2.80
N ILE A 59 3.51 6.97 -3.34
CA ILE A 59 2.56 7.42 -4.35
C ILE A 59 1.22 7.61 -3.64
N ALA A 60 0.79 8.87 -3.50
CA ALA A 60 -0.50 9.21 -2.91
C ALA A 60 -1.63 8.88 -3.88
N VAL A 61 -2.68 8.25 -3.38
CA VAL A 61 -3.90 7.98 -4.15
C VAL A 61 -5.12 8.36 -3.31
N ASP A 62 -6.20 8.80 -3.96
CA ASP A 62 -7.45 9.12 -3.25
C ASP A 62 -8.12 7.86 -2.69
N LYS A 63 -8.03 6.74 -3.41
CA LYS A 63 -8.48 5.42 -2.98
C LYS A 63 -7.58 4.35 -3.56
N PHE A 64 -7.25 3.36 -2.72
CA PHE A 64 -6.64 2.13 -3.20
C PHE A 64 -7.78 1.16 -3.56
N ASP A 65 -8.23 1.21 -4.81
CA ASP A 65 -9.18 0.23 -5.36
C ASP A 65 -8.44 -1.10 -5.56
N TRP A 66 -8.25 -1.83 -4.47
CA TRP A 66 -8.00 -3.26 -4.56
C TRP A 66 -9.31 -3.89 -5.01
N ASN A 67 -9.50 -3.99 -6.33
CA ASN A 67 -10.40 -5.00 -6.87
C ASN A 67 -9.80 -6.34 -6.43
N GLU A 68 -10.32 -6.91 -5.35
CA GLU A 68 -10.25 -8.35 -5.12
C GLU A 68 -10.87 -8.99 -6.36
N VAL A 69 -10.04 -9.25 -7.37
CA VAL A 69 -10.47 -9.91 -8.59
C VAL A 69 -10.91 -11.29 -8.13
N ASN A 70 -12.21 -11.44 -7.88
CA ASN A 70 -12.86 -12.71 -7.66
C ASN A 70 -12.48 -13.55 -8.89
N THR A 71 -11.50 -14.42 -8.71
CA THR A 71 -11.08 -15.35 -9.74
C THR A 71 -12.12 -16.47 -9.70
N THR A 72 -13.31 -16.17 -10.23
CA THR A 72 -14.29 -17.19 -10.55
C THR A 72 -13.77 -17.88 -11.80
N GLY A 73 -13.04 -18.98 -11.61
CA GLY A 73 -12.65 -19.94 -12.64
C GLY A 73 -13.26 -21.29 -12.29
#